data_AF-A0A9W8I2G3-F1
#
_entry.id   AF-A0A9W8I2G3-F1
#
_cell.length_a   1.000
_cell.length_b   1.000
_cell.length_c   1.000
_cell.angle_alpha   90.00
_cell.angle_beta   90.00
_cell.angle_gamma   90.00
#
_symmetry.space_group_name_H-M   'P 1'
#
loop_
_entity.id
_entity.type
_entity.pdbx_description
1 polymer ?
#
loop_
_entity_poly.entity_id
_entity_poly.type
_entity_poly.pdbx_seq_one_letter_code
_entity_poly.pdbx_strand_id
1 'polypeptide(L)'
;KLLVYDNEIAELDQLHRNKQSDLTTIQLESEQLAHELERSEAAQSKHQKTMDALLKEHPWIMDQKQSFGQPDTPYDFVKSDPIQAKRHLRKLEDQFASMRKTTNTAVMTNIENVTKREAGLKQMLKTVIRDKRKIEETISSLDKYKVETLERTWKQVDKEFGAIFSELLPGNTSRLDKLDGEPLSAGLAIKVNLGGVWKQSLTELSGGQRSLIALSLILSLLQFKPAPMYILDEIDAALDLSHTQNIGHLFGTRFKGSQFIVVSLKEGMFNNANVVFRARFRNGISMVDRIAQS
;
A
#
# COMPACT_ATOMS: atom_id res chain seq x y z
N LYS A 1 74.57 -85.00 81.43
CA LYS A 1 74.12 -85.35 80.06
C LYS A 1 72.72 -84.82 79.72
N LEU A 2 71.82 -84.51 80.68
CA LEU A 2 70.52 -83.86 80.38
C LEU A 2 70.60 -82.34 80.12
N LEU A 3 71.39 -81.59 80.90
CA LEU A 3 71.50 -80.11 80.82
C LEU A 3 71.96 -79.54 79.46
N VAL A 4 72.62 -80.35 78.61
CA VAL A 4 73.09 -79.90 77.29
C VAL A 4 71.94 -79.89 76.28
N TYR A 5 71.03 -80.87 76.38
CA TYR A 5 69.84 -80.93 75.51
C TYR A 5 68.81 -79.86 75.88
N ASP A 6 68.69 -79.47 77.15
CA ASP A 6 67.78 -78.39 77.57
C ASP A 6 68.21 -77.01 77.02
N ASN A 7 69.52 -76.74 76.96
CA ASN A 7 70.04 -75.51 76.35
C ASN A 7 69.84 -75.51 74.82
N GLU A 8 70.03 -76.65 74.16
CA GLU A 8 69.86 -76.77 72.71
C GLU A 8 68.38 -76.62 72.30
N ILE A 9 67.45 -77.10 73.12
CA ILE A 9 66.00 -76.88 72.94
C ILE A 9 65.63 -75.40 73.15
N ALA A 10 66.19 -74.73 74.15
CA ALA A 10 65.94 -73.31 74.40
C ALA A 10 66.46 -72.42 73.25
N GLU A 11 67.64 -72.73 72.70
CA GLU A 11 68.18 -72.04 71.52
C GLU A 11 67.32 -72.27 70.28
N LEU A 12 66.83 -73.49 70.05
CA LEU A 12 65.92 -73.80 68.95
C LEU A 12 64.57 -73.10 69.09
N ASP A 13 64.00 -73.03 70.29
CA ASP A 13 62.75 -72.30 70.55
C ASP A 13 62.91 -70.80 70.33
N GLN A 14 64.07 -70.24 70.71
CA GLN A 14 64.36 -68.82 70.48
C GLN A 14 64.56 -68.54 68.99
N LEU A 15 65.25 -69.43 68.26
CA LEU A 15 65.37 -69.36 66.81
C LEU A 15 64.00 -69.47 66.12
N HIS A 16 63.12 -70.36 66.60
CA HIS A 16 61.77 -70.53 66.07
C HIS A 16 60.93 -69.27 66.27
N ARG A 17 60.95 -68.66 67.46
CA ARG A 17 60.26 -67.39 67.73
C ARG A 17 60.77 -66.25 66.86
N ASN A 18 62.08 -66.14 66.68
CA ASN A 18 62.69 -65.13 65.82
C ASN A 18 62.24 -65.33 64.36
N LYS A 19 62.34 -66.55 63.82
CA LYS A 19 61.87 -66.84 62.46
C LYS A 19 60.37 -66.62 62.28
N GLN A 20 59.57 -66.86 63.31
CA GLN A 20 58.14 -66.63 63.27
C GLN A 20 57.80 -65.13 63.31
N SER A 21 58.56 -64.33 64.05
CA SER A 21 58.50 -62.87 63.98
C SER A 21 58.88 -62.38 62.58
N ASP A 22 60.00 -62.84 62.02
CA ASP A 22 60.45 -62.46 60.68
C ASP A 22 59.41 -62.84 59.61
N LEU A 23 58.79 -64.02 59.72
CA LEU A 23 57.69 -64.44 58.83
C LEU A 23 56.51 -63.47 58.89
N THR A 24 56.11 -63.02 60.08
CA THR A 24 55.01 -62.05 60.21
C THR A 24 55.37 -60.68 59.64
N THR A 25 56.61 -60.21 59.82
CA THR A 25 57.08 -58.96 59.23
C THR A 25 57.10 -59.03 57.71
N ILE A 26 57.63 -60.12 57.15
CA ILE A 26 57.68 -60.35 55.69
C ILE A 26 56.27 -60.46 55.11
N GLN A 27 55.32 -61.10 55.81
CA GLN A 27 53.92 -61.15 55.38
C GLN A 27 53.29 -59.76 55.29
N LEU A 28 53.55 -58.90 56.28
CA LEU A 28 52.98 -57.55 56.34
C LEU A 28 53.58 -56.65 55.24
N GLU A 29 54.89 -56.76 54.99
CA GLU A 29 55.55 -56.08 53.86
C GLU A 29 55.00 -56.57 52.50
N SER A 30 54.76 -57.88 52.37
CA SER A 30 54.16 -58.45 51.16
C SER A 30 52.75 -57.93 50.90
N GLU A 31 51.93 -57.78 51.94
CA GLU A 31 50.58 -57.20 51.81
C GLU A 31 50.62 -55.70 51.45
N GLN A 32 51.55 -54.93 52.03
CA GLN A 32 51.73 -53.52 51.69
C GLN A 32 52.16 -53.35 50.23
N LEU A 33 53.15 -54.13 49.78
CA LEU A 33 53.60 -54.13 48.39
C LEU A 33 52.48 -54.54 47.42
N ALA A 34 51.65 -55.52 47.79
CA ALA A 34 50.51 -55.93 46.98
C ALA A 34 49.49 -54.79 46.82
N HIS A 35 49.16 -54.06 47.88
CA HIS A 35 48.25 -52.92 47.82
C HIS A 35 48.84 -51.74 47.02
N GLU A 36 50.14 -51.46 47.14
CA GLU A 36 50.81 -50.45 46.32
C GLU A 36 50.80 -50.83 44.83
N LEU A 37 51.01 -52.12 44.53
CA LEU A 37 50.94 -52.64 43.16
C LEU A 37 49.53 -52.46 42.59
N GLU A 38 48.50 -52.86 43.32
CA GLU A 38 47.10 -52.70 42.89
C GLU A 38 46.74 -51.22 42.65
N ARG A 39 47.19 -50.33 43.54
CA ARG A 39 46.98 -48.88 43.39
C ARG A 39 47.69 -48.33 42.15
N SER A 40 48.90 -48.80 41.87
CA SER A 40 49.68 -48.41 40.70
C SER A 40 49.03 -48.90 39.40
N GLU A 41 48.59 -50.16 39.37
CA GLU A 41 47.89 -50.77 38.24
C GLU A 41 46.57 -50.04 37.92
N ALA A 42 45.80 -49.70 38.96
CA ALA A 42 44.56 -48.92 38.80
C ALA A 42 44.83 -47.52 38.24
N ALA A 43 45.89 -46.85 38.71
CA ALA A 43 46.30 -45.56 38.18
C ALA A 43 46.74 -45.66 36.71
N GLN A 44 47.58 -46.66 36.38
CA GLN A 44 48.04 -46.91 35.01
C GLN A 44 46.88 -47.17 34.05
N SER A 45 45.92 -48.01 34.45
CA SER A 45 44.71 -48.28 33.67
C SER A 45 43.90 -47.01 33.41
N LYS A 46 43.75 -46.14 34.42
CA LYS A 46 43.07 -44.84 34.28
C LYS A 46 43.81 -43.90 33.34
N HIS A 47 45.14 -43.81 33.45
CA HIS A 47 45.95 -42.99 32.56
C HIS A 47 45.89 -43.49 31.12
N GLN A 48 45.93 -44.81 30.91
CA GLN A 48 45.81 -45.41 29.58
C GLN A 48 44.46 -45.05 28.93
N LYS A 49 43.34 -45.24 29.65
CA LYS A 49 42.00 -44.86 29.15
C LYS A 49 41.91 -43.38 28.79
N THR A 50 42.51 -42.51 29.61
CA THR A 50 42.52 -41.06 29.35
C THR A 50 43.35 -40.72 28.11
N MET A 51 44.50 -41.37 27.95
CA MET A 51 45.36 -41.20 26.77
C MET A 51 44.63 -41.63 25.50
N ASP A 52 43.99 -42.81 25.51
CA ASP A 52 43.27 -43.34 24.36
C ASP A 52 42.10 -42.42 23.95
N ALA A 53 41.39 -41.85 24.93
CA ALA A 53 40.34 -40.86 24.68
C ALA A 53 40.89 -39.58 24.04
N LEU A 54 41.99 -39.03 24.56
CA LEU A 54 42.61 -37.81 24.02
C LEU A 54 43.15 -38.03 22.61
N LEU A 55 43.77 -39.17 22.34
CA LEU A 55 44.27 -39.52 21.01
C LEU A 55 43.13 -39.67 19.99
N LYS A 56 41.95 -40.11 20.43
CA LYS A 56 40.75 -40.19 19.59
C LYS A 56 40.15 -38.83 19.30
N GLU A 57 40.04 -37.95 20.30
CA GLU A 57 39.48 -36.61 20.15
C GLU A 57 40.41 -35.66 19.39
N HIS A 58 41.72 -35.91 19.44
CA HIS A 58 42.74 -35.04 18.89
C HIS A 58 43.71 -35.81 17.98
N PRO A 59 43.31 -36.18 16.74
CA PRO A 59 44.14 -36.94 15.81
C PRO A 59 45.49 -36.27 15.48
N TRP A 60 45.55 -34.94 15.56
CA TRP A 60 46.77 -34.15 15.33
C TRP A 60 47.89 -34.46 16.34
N ILE A 61 47.57 -35.00 17.52
CA ILE A 61 48.58 -35.40 18.52
C ILE A 61 49.50 -36.47 17.94
N MET A 62 48.98 -37.40 17.12
CA MET A 62 49.81 -38.45 16.52
C MET A 62 50.79 -37.91 15.48
N ASP A 63 50.38 -36.90 14.71
CA ASP A 63 51.20 -36.24 13.69
C ASP A 63 52.33 -35.42 14.33
N GLN A 64 52.03 -34.75 15.45
CA GLN A 64 52.94 -33.79 16.08
C GLN A 64 53.66 -34.31 17.32
N LYS A 65 53.44 -35.59 17.68
CA LYS A 65 54.09 -36.26 18.81
C LYS A 65 55.61 -36.11 18.81
N GLN A 66 56.22 -36.14 17.62
CA GLN A 66 57.68 -36.03 17.48
C GLN A 66 58.22 -34.67 17.92
N SER A 67 57.40 -33.61 17.85
CA SER A 67 57.78 -32.25 18.21
C SER A 67 57.53 -31.92 19.69
N PHE A 68 56.92 -32.82 20.47
CA PHE A 68 56.60 -32.56 21.87
C PHE A 68 57.88 -32.51 22.74
N GLY A 69 58.06 -31.44 23.50
CA GLY A 69 59.23 -31.24 24.36
C GLY A 69 60.51 -30.88 23.60
N GLN A 70 60.45 -30.67 22.29
CA GLN A 70 61.61 -30.23 21.51
C GLN A 70 61.83 -28.71 21.67
N PRO A 71 63.08 -28.26 21.89
CA PRO A 71 63.39 -26.84 22.00
C PRO A 71 63.09 -26.11 20.68
N ASP A 72 62.59 -24.88 20.78
CA ASP A 72 62.17 -24.02 19.66
C ASP A 72 60.97 -24.53 18.82
N THR A 73 60.17 -25.43 19.40
CA THR A 73 58.86 -25.82 18.84
C THR A 73 57.71 -25.20 19.65
N PRO A 74 56.48 -25.11 19.09
CA PRO A 74 55.28 -24.70 19.85
C PRO A 74 54.97 -25.59 21.06
N TYR A 75 55.60 -26.77 21.14
CA TYR A 75 55.45 -27.76 22.21
C TYR A 75 56.69 -27.83 23.11
N ASP A 76 57.51 -26.78 23.13
CA ASP A 76 58.58 -26.60 24.10
C ASP A 76 57.96 -26.37 25.50
N PHE A 77 57.89 -27.45 26.28
CA PHE A 77 57.32 -27.43 27.63
C PHE A 77 58.20 -26.70 28.67
N VAL A 78 59.42 -26.29 28.29
CA VAL A 78 60.31 -25.50 29.15
C VAL A 78 60.03 -24.01 28.98
N LYS A 79 59.80 -23.55 27.75
CA LYS A 79 59.41 -22.16 27.45
C LYS A 79 57.91 -21.89 27.64
N SER A 80 57.06 -22.87 27.37
CA SER A 80 55.60 -22.74 27.44
C SER A 80 55.03 -23.73 28.45
N ASP A 81 54.71 -23.23 29.65
CA ASP A 81 54.16 -24.04 30.74
C ASP A 81 52.76 -24.58 30.35
N PRO A 82 52.58 -25.91 30.25
CA PRO A 82 51.30 -26.53 29.91
C PRO A 82 50.16 -26.13 30.86
N ILE A 83 50.48 -25.82 32.12
CA ILE A 83 49.50 -25.38 33.13
C ILE A 83 49.01 -23.97 32.80
N GLN A 84 49.90 -23.07 32.39
CA GLN A 84 49.54 -21.72 31.97
C GLN A 84 48.77 -21.72 30.65
N ALA A 85 49.18 -22.53 29.67
CA ALA A 85 48.46 -22.70 28.42
C ALA A 85 47.02 -23.19 28.65
N LYS A 86 46.83 -24.16 29.55
CA LYS A 86 45.49 -24.65 29.94
C LYS A 86 44.65 -23.59 30.65
N ARG A 87 45.26 -22.77 31.51
CA ARG A 87 44.57 -21.62 32.13
C ARG A 87 44.19 -20.56 31.10
N HIS A 88 45.03 -20.31 30.12
CA HIS A 88 44.76 -19.37 29.04
C HIS A 88 43.62 -19.84 28.14
N LEU A 89 43.62 -21.14 27.78
CA LEU A 89 42.53 -21.77 27.04
C LEU A 89 41.19 -21.60 27.76
N ARG A 90 41.14 -21.90 29.08
CA ARG A 90 39.92 -21.71 29.87
C ARG A 90 39.43 -20.26 29.87
N LYS A 91 40.34 -19.29 30.03
CA LYS A 91 39.98 -17.86 29.97
C LYS A 91 39.40 -17.48 28.60
N LEU A 92 39.98 -17.98 27.51
CA LEU A 92 39.48 -17.75 26.15
C LEU A 92 38.12 -18.41 25.92
N GLU A 93 37.93 -19.63 26.42
CA GLU A 93 36.65 -20.34 26.36
C GLU A 93 35.56 -19.59 27.13
N ASP A 94 35.86 -19.08 28.33
CA ASP A 94 34.93 -18.28 29.13
C ASP A 94 34.58 -16.95 28.45
N GLN A 95 35.58 -16.27 27.86
CA GLN A 95 35.37 -15.05 27.07
C GLN A 95 34.50 -15.32 25.84
N PHE A 96 34.77 -16.42 25.13
CA PHE A 96 33.99 -16.82 23.95
C PHE A 96 32.55 -17.17 24.33
N ALA A 97 32.34 -17.90 25.42
CA ALA A 97 31.01 -18.23 25.93
C ALA A 97 30.22 -16.97 26.36
N SER A 98 30.89 -16.03 27.02
CA SER A 98 30.31 -14.73 27.39
C SER A 98 29.88 -13.92 26.17
N MET A 99 30.77 -13.79 25.18
CA MET A 99 30.45 -13.11 23.91
C MET A 99 29.32 -13.82 23.16
N ARG A 100 29.31 -15.15 23.11
CA ARG A 100 28.23 -15.92 22.46
C ARG A 100 26.87 -15.69 23.12
N LYS A 101 26.82 -15.50 24.45
CA LYS A 101 25.58 -15.21 25.18
C LYS A 101 25.05 -13.80 24.89
N THR A 102 25.92 -12.83 24.64
CA THR A 102 25.53 -11.45 24.32
C THR A 102 25.31 -11.21 22.83
N THR A 103 25.88 -12.04 21.96
CA THR A 103 25.77 -11.89 20.51
C THR A 103 24.52 -12.60 19.99
N ASN A 104 23.58 -11.83 19.44
CA ASN A 104 22.39 -12.39 18.81
C ASN A 104 22.74 -13.02 17.46
N THR A 105 22.70 -14.34 17.37
CA THR A 105 23.02 -15.11 16.16
C THR A 105 22.05 -14.89 15.01
N ALA A 106 20.85 -14.35 15.28
CA ALA A 106 19.85 -14.01 14.27
C ALA A 106 20.03 -12.60 13.66
N VAL A 107 21.08 -11.86 14.06
CA VAL A 107 21.33 -10.50 13.55
C VAL A 107 21.51 -10.47 12.04
N MET A 108 22.25 -11.44 11.46
CA MET A 108 22.47 -11.49 10.01
C MET A 108 21.15 -11.66 9.24
N THR A 109 20.31 -12.60 9.67
CA THR A 109 18.98 -12.81 9.07
C THR A 109 18.04 -11.63 9.29
N ASN A 110 18.14 -10.97 10.44
CA ASN A 110 17.33 -9.77 10.73
C ASN A 110 17.75 -8.58 9.86
N ILE A 111 19.05 -8.37 9.64
CA ILE A 111 19.56 -7.34 8.74
C ILE A 111 19.06 -7.58 7.31
N GLU A 112 19.14 -8.81 6.81
CA GLU A 112 18.62 -9.16 5.48
C GLU A 112 17.11 -8.90 5.37
N ASN A 113 16.33 -9.29 6.38
CA ASN A 113 14.89 -9.05 6.40
C ASN A 113 14.54 -7.55 6.46
N VAL A 114 15.26 -6.77 7.28
CA VAL A 114 15.04 -5.32 7.42
C VAL A 114 15.40 -4.60 6.14
N THR A 115 16.55 -4.92 5.53
CA THR A 115 16.98 -4.32 4.25
C THR A 115 16.00 -4.65 3.11
N LYS A 116 15.49 -5.88 3.04
CA LYS A 116 14.44 -6.25 2.07
C LYS A 116 13.15 -5.46 2.27
N ARG A 117 12.71 -5.28 3.53
CA ARG A 117 11.53 -4.46 3.85
C ARG A 117 11.76 -2.99 3.50
N GLU A 118 12.93 -2.45 3.81
CA GLU A 118 13.30 -1.08 3.48
C GLU A 118 13.27 -0.85 1.96
N ALA A 119 13.83 -1.77 1.18
CA ALA A 119 13.79 -1.71 -0.27
C ALA A 119 12.34 -1.71 -0.82
N GLY A 120 11.49 -2.58 -0.27
CA GLY A 120 10.06 -2.62 -0.60
C GLY A 120 9.34 -1.30 -0.28
N LEU A 121 9.57 -0.76 0.93
CA LEU A 121 9.00 0.52 1.35
C LEU A 121 9.48 1.68 0.47
N LYS A 122 10.77 1.74 0.12
CA LYS A 122 11.29 2.75 -0.81
C LYS A 122 10.62 2.67 -2.19
N GLN A 123 10.35 1.45 -2.68
CA GLN A 123 9.67 1.28 -3.96
C GLN A 123 8.19 1.70 -3.90
N MET A 124 7.50 1.36 -2.82
CA MET A 124 6.13 1.82 -2.57
C MET A 124 6.08 3.35 -2.48
N LEU A 125 7.00 3.97 -1.73
CA LEU A 125 7.09 5.41 -1.59
C LEU A 125 7.29 6.10 -2.95
N LYS A 126 8.21 5.59 -3.78
CA LYS A 126 8.41 6.10 -5.15
C LYS A 126 7.15 6.02 -6.00
N THR A 127 6.38 4.94 -5.85
CA THR A 127 5.12 4.74 -6.58
C THR A 127 4.06 5.74 -6.11
N VAL A 128 3.87 5.89 -4.81
CA VAL A 128 2.91 6.86 -4.23
C VAL A 128 3.24 8.30 -4.64
N ILE A 129 4.53 8.69 -4.64
CA ILE A 129 4.94 10.03 -5.08
C ILE A 129 4.64 10.24 -6.56
N ARG A 130 4.89 9.23 -7.41
CA ARG A 130 4.56 9.28 -8.84
C ARG A 130 3.06 9.41 -9.06
N ASP A 131 2.26 8.63 -8.35
CA ASP A 131 0.81 8.61 -8.49
C ASP A 131 0.21 9.93 -8.02
N LYS A 132 0.68 10.48 -6.89
CA LYS A 132 0.31 11.81 -6.42
C LYS A 132 0.55 12.86 -7.51
N ARG A 133 1.75 12.89 -8.08
CA ARG A 133 2.10 13.83 -9.14
C ARG A 133 1.19 13.67 -10.35
N LYS A 134 0.89 12.44 -10.76
CA LYS A 134 -0.01 12.17 -11.89
C LYS A 134 -1.43 12.65 -11.63
N ILE A 135 -1.93 12.49 -10.41
CA ILE A 135 -3.25 13.00 -9.99
C ILE A 135 -3.26 14.53 -10.07
N GLU A 136 -2.24 15.20 -9.52
CA GLU A 136 -2.12 16.67 -9.57
C GLU A 136 -2.04 17.20 -11.01
N GLU A 137 -1.26 16.56 -11.88
CA GLU A 137 -1.19 16.87 -13.32
C GLU A 137 -2.55 16.66 -14.01
N THR A 138 -3.26 15.58 -13.67
CA THR A 138 -4.59 15.28 -14.23
C THR A 138 -5.60 16.34 -13.80
N ILE A 139 -5.62 16.74 -12.52
CA ILE A 139 -6.49 17.80 -12.01
C ILE A 139 -6.22 19.11 -12.77
N SER A 140 -4.96 19.51 -12.89
CA SER A 140 -4.59 20.73 -13.63
C SER A 140 -5.02 20.68 -15.10
N SER A 141 -4.87 19.53 -15.76
CA SER A 141 -5.31 19.34 -17.14
C SER A 141 -6.84 19.43 -17.30
N LEU A 142 -7.58 18.84 -16.36
CA LEU A 142 -9.04 18.87 -16.34
C LEU A 142 -9.57 20.28 -16.07
N ASP A 143 -8.94 21.03 -15.18
CA ASP A 143 -9.34 22.41 -14.91
C ASP A 143 -9.15 23.32 -16.12
N LYS A 144 -8.04 23.17 -16.86
CA LYS A 144 -7.83 23.88 -18.13
C LYS A 144 -8.88 23.49 -19.17
N TYR A 145 -9.11 22.19 -19.35
CA TYR A 145 -10.11 21.69 -20.28
C TYR A 145 -11.53 22.17 -19.94
N LYS A 146 -11.87 22.23 -18.64
CA LYS A 146 -13.15 22.74 -18.14
C LYS A 146 -13.34 24.21 -18.52
N VAL A 147 -12.35 25.07 -18.28
CA VAL A 147 -12.42 26.50 -18.61
C VAL A 147 -12.55 26.71 -20.12
N GLU A 148 -11.75 26.01 -20.92
CA GLU A 148 -11.79 26.10 -22.38
C GLU A 148 -13.15 25.63 -22.95
N THR A 149 -13.65 24.49 -22.46
CA THR A 149 -14.96 23.95 -22.88
C THR A 149 -16.08 24.90 -22.49
N LEU A 150 -16.03 25.48 -21.28
CA LEU A 150 -17.02 26.45 -20.81
C LEU A 150 -17.00 27.71 -21.67
N GLU A 151 -15.83 28.24 -22.00
CA GLU A 151 -15.70 29.42 -22.85
C GLU A 151 -16.21 29.17 -24.28
N ARG A 152 -15.87 28.02 -24.87
CA ARG A 152 -16.38 27.61 -26.18
C ARG A 152 -17.90 27.47 -26.17
N THR A 153 -18.44 26.84 -25.13
CA THR A 153 -19.89 26.65 -24.97
C THR A 153 -20.59 27.99 -24.82
N TRP A 154 -20.07 28.87 -23.97
CA TRP A 154 -20.62 30.22 -23.77
C TRP A 154 -20.65 31.02 -25.07
N LYS A 155 -19.55 31.08 -25.83
CA LYS A 155 -19.51 31.81 -27.11
C LYS A 155 -20.53 31.27 -28.12
N GLN A 156 -20.70 29.96 -28.19
CA GLN A 156 -21.67 29.35 -29.10
C GLN A 156 -23.11 29.61 -28.65
N VAL A 157 -23.39 29.42 -27.35
CA VAL A 157 -24.72 29.66 -26.78
C VAL A 157 -25.10 31.14 -26.86
N ASP A 158 -24.19 32.07 -26.58
CA ASP A 158 -24.43 33.52 -26.71
C ASP A 158 -24.82 33.92 -28.14
N LYS A 159 -24.09 33.40 -29.13
CA LYS A 159 -24.40 33.62 -30.54
C LYS A 159 -25.79 33.09 -30.93
N GLU A 160 -26.11 31.85 -30.56
CA GLU A 160 -27.42 31.27 -30.88
C GLU A 160 -28.55 31.92 -30.08
N PHE A 161 -28.29 32.31 -28.83
CA PHE A 161 -29.25 33.01 -27.97
C PHE A 161 -29.66 34.34 -28.58
N GLY A 162 -28.69 35.16 -29.02
CA GLY A 162 -28.97 36.42 -29.72
C GLY A 162 -29.75 36.20 -31.02
N ALA A 163 -29.36 35.18 -31.81
CA ALA A 163 -30.02 34.87 -33.08
C ALA A 163 -31.48 34.39 -32.91
N ILE A 164 -31.72 33.48 -31.96
CA ILE A 164 -33.06 32.98 -31.63
C ILE A 164 -33.94 34.11 -31.07
N PHE A 165 -33.39 34.92 -30.17
CA PHE A 165 -34.15 36.02 -29.57
C PHE A 165 -34.57 37.07 -30.61
N SER A 166 -33.68 37.43 -31.54
CA SER A 166 -33.99 38.35 -32.64
C SER A 166 -35.00 37.79 -33.64
N GLU A 167 -35.07 36.47 -33.82
CA GLU A 167 -36.07 35.80 -34.65
C GLU A 167 -37.44 35.77 -33.98
N LEU A 168 -37.49 35.52 -32.66
CA LEU A 168 -38.73 35.53 -31.89
C LEU A 168 -39.30 36.93 -31.68
N LEU A 169 -38.44 37.93 -31.47
CA LEU A 169 -38.80 39.32 -31.23
C LEU A 169 -38.03 40.27 -32.18
N PRO A 170 -38.49 40.44 -33.43
CA PRO A 170 -37.82 41.26 -34.43
C PRO A 170 -37.51 42.68 -33.95
N GLY A 171 -36.31 43.19 -34.28
CA GLY A 171 -35.84 44.52 -33.87
C GLY A 171 -35.21 44.58 -32.48
N ASN A 172 -35.15 43.45 -31.76
CA ASN A 172 -34.54 43.36 -30.43
C ASN A 172 -33.39 42.35 -30.45
N THR A 173 -32.45 42.50 -29.52
CA THR A 173 -31.27 41.62 -29.42
C THR A 173 -31.00 41.25 -27.98
N SER A 174 -30.31 40.14 -27.75
CA SER A 174 -29.91 39.70 -26.42
C SER A 174 -28.46 39.20 -26.44
N ARG A 175 -27.83 39.19 -25.27
CA ARG A 175 -26.50 38.61 -25.06
C ARG A 175 -26.34 38.08 -23.64
N LEU A 176 -25.45 37.11 -23.49
CA LEU A 176 -24.98 36.54 -22.24
C LEU A 176 -23.60 37.12 -21.94
N ASP A 177 -23.54 38.02 -20.96
CA ASP A 177 -22.29 38.61 -20.49
C ASP A 177 -21.80 37.92 -19.22
N LYS A 178 -20.49 37.94 -19.01
CA LYS A 178 -19.89 37.60 -17.72
C LYS A 178 -20.34 38.61 -16.66
N LEU A 179 -20.43 38.16 -15.41
CA LEU A 179 -20.57 39.06 -14.26
C LEU A 179 -19.34 39.97 -14.19
N ASP A 180 -19.54 41.25 -13.87
CA ASP A 180 -18.48 42.25 -13.90
C ASP A 180 -17.36 41.89 -12.92
N GLY A 181 -16.13 41.72 -13.44
CA GLY A 181 -14.94 41.38 -12.64
C GLY A 181 -14.80 39.90 -12.28
N GLU A 182 -15.76 39.04 -12.66
CA GLU A 182 -15.79 37.63 -12.26
C GLU A 182 -15.44 36.67 -13.41
N PRO A 183 -14.87 35.48 -13.12
CA PRO A 183 -14.67 34.45 -14.13
C PRO A 183 -16.00 33.88 -14.61
N LEU A 184 -15.99 33.28 -15.80
CA LEU A 184 -17.18 32.64 -16.40
C LEU A 184 -17.82 31.56 -15.50
N SER A 185 -17.03 30.95 -14.61
CA SER A 185 -17.49 29.96 -13.63
C SER A 185 -18.36 30.53 -12.51
N ALA A 186 -18.29 31.84 -12.25
CA ALA A 186 -19.11 32.50 -11.22
C ALA A 186 -20.57 32.68 -11.67
N GLY A 187 -20.82 32.68 -12.97
CA GLY A 187 -22.14 32.83 -13.56
C GLY A 187 -22.16 33.79 -14.75
N LEU A 188 -23.36 33.95 -15.31
CA LEU A 188 -23.63 34.79 -16.47
C LEU A 188 -24.82 35.71 -16.17
N ALA A 189 -24.77 36.92 -16.71
CA ALA A 189 -25.86 37.88 -16.69
C ALA A 189 -26.51 37.96 -18.07
N ILE A 190 -27.83 37.91 -18.12
CA ILE A 190 -28.60 38.10 -19.34
C ILE A 190 -28.80 39.59 -19.55
N LYS A 191 -28.35 40.12 -20.70
CA LYS A 191 -28.61 41.51 -21.11
C LYS A 191 -29.47 41.50 -22.35
N VAL A 192 -30.51 42.33 -22.34
CA VAL A 192 -31.44 42.45 -23.47
C VAL A 192 -31.48 43.89 -23.95
N ASN A 193 -31.48 44.07 -25.26
CA ASN A 193 -31.70 45.34 -25.92
C ASN A 193 -33.13 45.35 -26.46
N LEU A 194 -33.96 46.21 -25.86
CA LEU A 194 -35.33 46.43 -26.29
C LEU A 194 -35.47 47.85 -26.82
N GLY A 195 -35.85 47.98 -28.09
CA GLY A 195 -36.06 49.29 -28.72
C GLY A 195 -34.82 50.22 -28.69
N GLY A 196 -33.61 49.66 -28.72
CA GLY A 196 -32.35 50.41 -28.70
C GLY A 196 -31.76 50.65 -27.30
N VAL A 197 -32.47 50.28 -26.23
CA VAL A 197 -32.02 50.46 -24.85
C VAL A 197 -31.60 49.13 -24.23
N TRP A 198 -30.36 49.06 -23.74
CA TRP A 198 -29.85 47.90 -23.00
C TRP A 198 -30.40 47.89 -21.58
N LYS A 199 -31.11 46.82 -21.24
CA LYS A 199 -31.64 46.53 -19.91
C LYS A 199 -30.77 45.46 -19.24
N GLN A 200 -30.35 45.75 -18.01
CA GLN A 200 -29.57 44.82 -17.19
C GLN A 200 -30.44 43.97 -16.25
N SER A 201 -31.59 44.50 -15.82
CA SER A 201 -32.50 43.76 -14.94
C SER A 201 -33.68 43.17 -15.71
N LEU A 202 -33.90 41.87 -15.52
CA LEU A 202 -35.09 41.17 -16.02
C LEU A 202 -36.38 41.61 -15.35
N THR A 203 -36.32 42.32 -14.20
CA THR A 203 -37.51 42.80 -13.48
C THR A 203 -38.23 43.93 -14.20
N GLU A 204 -37.57 44.64 -15.11
CA GLU A 204 -38.14 45.75 -15.89
C GLU A 204 -38.99 45.28 -17.08
N LEU A 205 -39.09 43.96 -17.29
CA LEU A 205 -39.68 43.35 -18.47
C LEU A 205 -41.11 42.87 -18.22
N SER A 206 -41.94 42.90 -19.26
CA SER A 206 -43.28 42.33 -19.19
C SER A 206 -43.25 40.82 -18.96
N GLY A 207 -44.35 40.25 -18.46
CA GLY A 207 -44.46 38.80 -18.25
C GLY A 207 -44.13 37.98 -19.51
N GLY A 208 -44.72 38.33 -20.65
CA GLY A 208 -44.46 37.67 -21.93
C GLY A 208 -43.01 37.84 -22.42
N GLN A 209 -42.41 39.01 -22.23
CA GLN A 209 -41.00 39.24 -22.60
C GLN A 209 -40.05 38.36 -21.79
N ARG A 210 -40.29 38.24 -20.47
CA ARG A 210 -39.49 37.34 -19.62
C ARG A 210 -39.61 35.89 -20.06
N SER A 211 -40.82 35.44 -20.41
CA SER A 211 -41.06 34.10 -20.94
C SER A 211 -40.33 33.87 -22.26
N LEU A 212 -40.34 34.84 -23.19
CA LEU A 212 -39.61 34.74 -24.46
C LEU A 212 -38.09 34.68 -24.27
N ILE A 213 -37.54 35.47 -23.35
CA ILE A 213 -36.10 35.44 -23.03
C ILE A 213 -35.71 34.07 -22.47
N ALA A 214 -36.48 33.56 -21.51
CA ALA A 214 -36.25 32.24 -20.92
C ALA A 214 -36.33 31.14 -21.98
N LEU A 215 -37.36 31.17 -22.83
CA LEU A 215 -37.52 30.22 -23.93
C LEU A 215 -36.35 30.31 -24.93
N SER A 216 -35.94 31.53 -25.30
CA SER A 216 -34.79 31.73 -26.21
C SER A 216 -33.52 31.13 -25.64
N LEU A 217 -33.28 31.29 -24.34
CA LEU A 217 -32.13 30.71 -23.67
C LEU A 217 -32.19 29.18 -23.67
N ILE A 218 -33.33 28.60 -23.33
CA ILE A 218 -33.53 27.14 -23.36
C ILE A 218 -33.28 26.61 -24.78
N LEU A 219 -33.88 27.21 -25.80
CA LEU A 219 -33.72 26.78 -27.19
C LEU A 219 -32.27 26.91 -27.66
N SER A 220 -31.55 27.96 -27.28
CA SER A 220 -30.12 28.11 -27.61
C SER A 220 -29.26 26.98 -27.01
N LEU A 221 -29.58 26.54 -25.79
CA LEU A 221 -28.92 25.40 -25.16
C LEU A 221 -29.26 24.07 -25.86
N LEU A 222 -30.53 23.91 -26.27
CA LEU A 222 -30.97 22.72 -27.03
C LEU A 222 -30.32 22.65 -28.41
N GLN A 223 -30.06 23.79 -29.05
CA GLN A 223 -29.38 23.84 -30.35
C GLN A 223 -27.87 23.54 -30.23
N PHE A 224 -27.23 23.91 -29.11
CA PHE A 224 -25.84 23.55 -28.85
C PHE A 224 -25.64 22.04 -28.75
N LYS A 225 -26.58 21.33 -28.13
CA LYS A 225 -26.57 19.87 -28.02
C LYS A 225 -27.91 19.30 -28.50
N PRO A 226 -28.08 19.11 -29.82
CA PRO A 226 -29.35 18.70 -30.39
C PRO A 226 -29.72 17.28 -29.93
N ALA A 227 -31.01 17.09 -29.63
CA ALA A 227 -31.61 15.82 -29.25
C ALA A 227 -32.55 15.35 -30.38
N PRO A 228 -32.74 14.03 -30.53
CA PRO A 228 -33.64 13.49 -31.56
C PRO A 228 -35.11 13.83 -31.30
N MET A 229 -35.49 14.11 -30.05
CA MET A 229 -36.86 14.41 -29.66
C MET A 229 -36.90 15.46 -28.53
N TYR A 230 -37.88 16.36 -28.61
CA TYR A 230 -38.21 17.36 -27.60
C TYR A 230 -39.70 17.31 -27.25
N ILE A 231 -40.02 17.42 -25.97
CA ILE A 231 -41.39 17.49 -25.46
C ILE A 231 -41.53 18.81 -24.69
N LEU A 232 -42.49 19.64 -25.08
CA LEU A 232 -42.71 20.97 -24.53
C LEU A 232 -44.15 21.06 -24.05
N ASP A 233 -44.34 21.36 -22.77
CA ASP A 233 -45.66 21.41 -22.14
C ASP A 233 -46.02 22.86 -21.77
N GLU A 234 -47.08 23.38 -22.38
CA GLU A 234 -47.66 24.72 -22.15
C GLU A 234 -46.66 25.88 -22.17
N ILE A 235 -45.61 25.77 -22.99
CA ILE A 235 -44.55 26.78 -23.09
C ILE A 235 -45.05 28.15 -23.61
N ASP A 236 -46.26 28.17 -24.16
CA ASP A 236 -46.90 29.31 -24.81
C ASP A 236 -48.04 29.93 -23.99
N ALA A 237 -48.27 29.46 -22.75
CA ALA A 237 -49.36 29.95 -21.90
C ALA A 237 -49.30 31.48 -21.69
N ALA A 238 -48.09 32.02 -21.49
CA ALA A 238 -47.84 33.45 -21.26
C ALA A 238 -47.60 34.27 -22.55
N LEU A 239 -47.77 33.65 -23.73
CA LEU A 239 -47.48 34.26 -25.02
C LEU A 239 -48.75 34.61 -25.80
N ASP A 240 -48.62 35.63 -26.64
CA ASP A 240 -49.66 36.07 -27.56
C ASP A 240 -49.62 35.24 -28.87
N LEU A 241 -50.64 35.39 -29.71
CA LEU A 241 -50.75 34.62 -30.94
C LEU A 241 -49.57 34.88 -31.89
N SER A 242 -49.10 36.13 -31.99
CA SER A 242 -47.99 36.49 -32.88
C SER A 242 -46.68 35.79 -32.50
N HIS A 243 -46.34 35.74 -31.21
CA HIS A 243 -45.15 35.07 -30.73
C HIS A 243 -45.25 33.54 -30.86
N THR A 244 -46.43 32.94 -30.63
CA THR A 244 -46.61 31.49 -30.83
C THR A 244 -46.38 31.05 -32.28
N GLN A 245 -46.76 31.88 -33.25
CA GLN A 245 -46.48 31.57 -34.66
C GLN A 245 -44.98 31.57 -34.97
N ASN A 246 -44.24 32.55 -34.46
CA ASN A 246 -42.78 32.62 -34.63
C ASN A 246 -42.06 31.42 -34.02
N ILE A 247 -42.52 30.93 -32.85
CA ILE A 247 -41.96 29.74 -32.19
C ILE A 247 -42.16 28.49 -33.06
N GLY A 248 -43.37 28.28 -33.58
CA GLY A 248 -43.65 27.16 -34.47
C GLY A 248 -42.77 27.17 -35.72
N HIS A 249 -42.57 28.35 -36.32
CA HIS A 249 -41.65 28.52 -37.44
C HIS A 249 -40.21 28.18 -37.07
N LEU A 250 -39.75 28.65 -35.91
CA LEU A 250 -38.39 28.43 -35.41
C LEU A 250 -38.09 26.94 -35.21
N PHE A 251 -39.05 26.15 -34.73
CA PHE A 251 -38.90 24.69 -34.62
C PHE A 251 -38.66 24.04 -35.99
N GLY A 252 -39.40 24.46 -37.02
CA GLY A 252 -39.24 23.95 -38.39
C GLY A 252 -37.93 24.40 -39.06
N THR A 253 -37.40 25.57 -38.73
CA THR A 253 -36.20 26.13 -39.38
C THR A 253 -34.91 25.71 -38.70
N ARG A 254 -34.81 25.84 -37.37
CA ARG A 254 -33.55 25.68 -36.62
C ARG A 254 -33.29 24.27 -36.12
N PHE A 255 -34.35 23.49 -35.89
CA PHE A 255 -34.22 22.15 -35.34
C PHE A 255 -34.58 21.06 -36.37
N LYS A 256 -34.04 21.22 -37.59
CA LYS A 256 -34.23 20.24 -38.66
C LYS A 256 -33.64 18.88 -38.25
N GLY A 257 -34.48 17.85 -38.29
CA GLY A 257 -34.09 16.49 -37.92
C GLY A 257 -34.43 16.09 -36.48
N SER A 258 -34.97 17.01 -35.67
CA SER A 258 -35.49 16.71 -34.33
C SER A 258 -37.02 16.64 -34.35
N GLN A 259 -37.60 15.70 -33.59
CA GLN A 259 -39.04 15.60 -33.41
C GLN A 259 -39.51 16.49 -32.26
N PHE A 260 -40.53 17.32 -32.49
CA PHE A 260 -41.17 18.13 -31.45
C PHE A 260 -42.56 17.61 -31.14
N ILE A 261 -42.84 17.41 -29.85
CA ILE A 261 -44.17 17.18 -29.31
C ILE A 261 -44.49 18.39 -28.43
N VAL A 262 -45.48 19.17 -28.83
CA VAL A 262 -45.88 20.38 -28.09
C VAL A 262 -47.29 20.18 -27.57
N VAL A 263 -47.46 20.34 -26.27
CA VAL A 263 -48.77 20.46 -25.62
C VAL A 263 -49.05 21.95 -25.49
N SER A 264 -50.13 22.40 -26.12
CA SER A 264 -50.50 23.81 -26.20
C SER A 264 -52.01 23.95 -26.25
N LEU A 265 -52.49 25.11 -25.80
CA LEU A 265 -53.89 25.54 -25.90
C LEU A 265 -54.07 26.69 -26.91
N LYS A 266 -53.01 27.11 -27.62
CA LYS A 266 -53.01 28.26 -28.53
C LYS A 266 -53.01 27.82 -29.99
N GLU A 267 -53.89 28.42 -30.79
CA GLU A 267 -54.02 28.13 -32.23
C GLU A 267 -52.74 28.40 -33.03
N GLY A 268 -51.91 29.35 -32.61
CA GLY A 268 -50.67 29.69 -33.31
C GLY A 268 -49.63 28.57 -33.34
N MET A 269 -49.63 27.68 -32.33
CA MET A 269 -48.79 26.48 -32.34
C MET A 269 -49.38 25.39 -33.24
N PHE A 270 -50.71 25.24 -33.25
CA PHE A 270 -51.38 24.21 -34.05
C PHE A 270 -51.19 24.43 -35.55
N ASN A 271 -51.22 25.68 -36.00
CA ASN A 271 -51.07 26.02 -37.42
C ASN A 271 -49.67 25.70 -37.99
N ASN A 272 -48.66 25.59 -37.13
CA ASN A 272 -47.29 25.26 -37.53
C ASN A 272 -46.95 23.77 -37.35
N ALA A 273 -47.86 22.98 -36.77
CA ALA A 273 -47.65 21.55 -36.58
C ALA A 273 -47.91 20.79 -37.89
N ASN A 274 -47.13 19.74 -38.16
CA ASN A 274 -47.39 18.83 -39.29
C ASN A 274 -48.55 17.86 -39.02
N VAL A 275 -48.80 17.57 -37.74
CA VAL A 275 -49.86 16.69 -37.27
C VAL A 275 -50.39 17.26 -35.96
N VAL A 276 -51.71 17.37 -35.85
CA VAL A 276 -52.38 17.81 -34.63
C VAL A 276 -53.08 16.62 -33.99
N PHE A 277 -52.84 16.43 -32.70
CA PHE A 277 -53.55 15.44 -31.88
C PHE A 277 -54.47 16.15 -30.89
N ARG A 278 -55.65 15.57 -30.64
CA ARG A 278 -56.60 16.05 -29.64
C ARG A 278 -56.81 14.98 -28.60
N ALA A 279 -56.52 15.31 -27.34
CA ALA A 279 -56.92 14.50 -26.21
C ALA A 279 -58.42 14.73 -25.91
N ARG A 280 -59.18 13.64 -25.72
CA ARG A 280 -60.58 13.67 -25.31
C ARG A 280 -60.79 12.71 -24.16
N PHE A 281 -61.58 13.11 -23.18
CA PHE A 281 -62.01 12.24 -22.09
C PHE A 281 -63.49 11.88 -22.27
N ARG A 282 -63.80 10.58 -22.41
CA ARG A 282 -65.19 10.11 -22.57
C ARG A 282 -65.39 8.82 -21.77
N ASN A 283 -66.48 8.75 -21.01
CA ASN A 283 -66.87 7.56 -20.24
C ASN A 283 -65.76 7.00 -19.34
N GLY A 284 -64.96 7.86 -18.70
CA GLY A 284 -63.86 7.42 -17.83
C GLY A 284 -62.56 7.04 -18.54
N ILE A 285 -62.51 7.11 -19.87
CA ILE A 285 -61.35 6.72 -20.69
C ILE A 285 -60.78 7.95 -21.41
N SER A 286 -59.46 8.14 -21.29
CA SER A 286 -58.71 9.13 -22.06
C SER A 286 -58.35 8.55 -23.44
N MET A 287 -58.78 9.24 -24.49
CA MET A 287 -58.53 8.89 -25.89
C MET A 287 -57.73 10.02 -26.57
N VAL A 288 -56.91 9.66 -27.55
CA VAL A 288 -56.15 10.62 -28.36
C VAL A 288 -56.53 10.41 -29.82
N ASP A 289 -57.07 11.44 -30.45
CA ASP A 289 -57.49 11.41 -31.85
C ASP A 289 -56.60 12.31 -32.70
N ARG A 290 -56.19 11.80 -33.87
CA ARG A 290 -55.48 12.62 -34.87
C ARG A 290 -56.50 13.48 -35.62
N ILE A 291 -56.25 14.79 -35.71
CA ILE A 291 -57.00 15.69 -36.57
C ILE A 291 -56.29 15.75 -37.93
N ALA A 292 -57.04 15.53 -39.01
CA ALA A 292 -56.55 15.81 -40.35
C ALA A 292 -56.50 17.33 -40.55
N GLN A 293 -55.31 17.90 -40.74
CA GLN A 293 -55.19 19.27 -41.24
C GLN A 293 -55.57 19.27 -42.73
N SER A 294 -56.49 20.16 -43.10
CA SER A 294 -56.88 20.46 -44.48
C SER A 294 -55.83 21.29 -45.19
#